data_AF-A0AAQ3PDA7-F1
#
_entry.id   AF-A0AAQ3PDA7-F1
#
_cell.length_a   1.000
_cell.length_b   1.000
_cell.length_c   1.000
_cell.angle_alpha   90.00
_cell.angle_beta   90.00
_cell.angle_gamma   90.00
#
_symmetry.space_group_name_H-M   'P 1'
#
loop_
_entity.id
_entity.type
_entity.pdbx_description
1 polymer ?
#
loop_
_entity_poly.entity_id
_entity_poly.type
_entity_poly.pdbx_seq_one_letter_code
_entity_poly.pdbx_strand_id
1 'polypeptide(L)'
;MTKSRAKVLADEIGSWHLDVSIDVVVSAFLSLFQTLTGKRPQYKVDGGSNVENLSLQNIQARIRMVLAFMLASLLPWVHGKPGFYLVLGSSNVDEGLRGYLTKYDCSSADINPIGSISKQDLRAFLRWAAIHLGYPSLKDIEAAPPTAELEPQRSNYSQLDEVDMGMTYEELSVYGRLRKIFRCGPVSMFQWLNRIGQTGGSRMLSHPNLCYRWGAKLTPSQVAEKVKYFFKYYSINRHKMTVLTPSYHAESYSPEDNRFDLRQFLYNARWPYQFRKIDELVSELDVKDYAANDTMAATSHGVSGMGVAAAGSGNPKAGF
;
A
#
# COMPACT_ATOMS: atom_id res chain seq x y z
N MET A 1 8.23 21.74 6.76
CA MET A 1 8.62 20.86 7.89
C MET A 1 9.60 19.77 7.43
N THR A 2 9.27 19.04 6.36
CA THR A 2 10.10 18.01 5.69
C THR A 2 11.51 18.48 5.31
N LYS A 3 11.62 19.64 4.64
CA LYS A 3 12.90 20.27 4.27
C LYS A 3 13.87 20.47 5.46
N SER A 4 13.34 20.92 6.61
CA SER A 4 14.17 21.13 7.80
C SER A 4 14.70 19.80 8.36
N ARG A 5 13.88 18.75 8.38
CA ARG A 5 14.31 17.41 8.83
C ARG A 5 15.41 16.84 7.92
N ALA A 6 15.25 17.00 6.60
CA ALA A 6 16.25 16.55 5.63
C ALA A 6 17.61 17.25 5.85
N LYS A 7 17.60 18.57 6.11
CA LYS A 7 18.82 19.31 6.42
C LYS A 7 19.48 18.83 7.72
N VAL A 8 18.70 18.68 8.80
CA VAL A 8 19.24 18.22 10.09
C VAL A 8 19.90 16.85 9.96
N LEU A 9 19.24 15.89 9.32
CA LEU A 9 19.83 14.56 9.10
C LEU A 9 21.09 14.64 8.23
N ALA A 10 21.09 15.48 7.19
CA ALA A 10 22.26 15.65 6.34
C ALA A 10 23.46 16.23 7.11
N ASP A 11 23.20 17.17 8.03
CA ASP A 11 24.22 17.74 8.92
C ASP A 11 24.72 16.69 9.93
N GLU A 12 23.84 15.85 10.50
CA GLU A 12 24.21 14.73 11.40
C GLU A 12 25.10 13.69 10.69
N ILE A 13 24.81 13.37 9.42
CA ILE A 13 25.59 12.42 8.61
C ILE A 13 26.90 13.05 8.10
N GLY A 14 26.96 14.37 7.98
CA GLY A 14 28.07 15.09 7.34
C GLY A 14 28.04 15.06 5.81
N SER A 15 26.85 14.88 5.23
CA SER A 15 26.66 14.87 3.77
C SER A 15 26.58 16.28 3.20
N TRP A 16 26.97 16.45 1.93
CA TRP A 16 26.80 17.73 1.24
C TRP A 16 25.33 17.91 0.80
N HIS A 17 24.64 18.87 1.42
CA HIS A 17 23.20 19.05 1.27
C HIS A 17 22.88 20.22 0.33
N LEU A 18 22.01 19.96 -0.66
CA LEU A 18 21.41 20.97 -1.52
C LEU A 18 19.92 21.05 -1.30
N ASP A 19 19.42 22.27 -1.41
CA ASP A 19 18.00 22.59 -1.36
C ASP A 19 17.63 23.40 -2.60
N VAL A 20 16.70 22.86 -3.38
CA VAL A 20 16.33 23.39 -4.70
C VAL A 20 14.81 23.35 -4.83
N SER A 21 14.21 24.49 -5.18
CA SER A 21 12.81 24.52 -5.62
C SER A 21 12.71 24.12 -7.09
N ILE A 22 11.76 23.23 -7.40
CA ILE A 22 11.48 22.79 -8.78
C ILE A 22 10.39 23.62 -9.46
N ASP A 23 9.78 24.59 -8.76
CA ASP A 23 8.55 25.27 -9.20
C ASP A 23 8.74 26.04 -10.51
N VAL A 24 9.93 26.62 -10.71
CA VAL A 24 10.27 27.34 -11.95
C VAL A 24 10.29 26.37 -13.14
N VAL A 25 10.88 25.20 -12.97
CA VAL A 25 10.96 24.16 -14.02
C VAL A 25 9.58 23.60 -14.31
N VAL A 26 8.81 23.28 -13.27
CA VAL A 26 7.42 22.81 -13.40
C VAL A 26 6.58 23.84 -14.14
N SER A 27 6.67 25.12 -13.76
CA SER A 27 5.92 26.21 -14.39
C SER A 27 6.27 26.38 -15.87
N ALA A 28 7.54 26.21 -16.25
CA ALA A 28 7.97 26.25 -17.64
C ALA A 28 7.31 25.11 -18.46
N PHE A 29 7.30 23.88 -17.94
CA PHE A 29 6.63 22.74 -18.58
C PHE A 29 5.12 22.96 -18.73
N LEU A 30 4.45 23.51 -17.70
CA LEU A 30 3.02 23.80 -17.76
C LEU A 30 2.70 24.93 -18.74
N SER A 31 3.56 25.95 -18.81
CA SER A 31 3.42 27.05 -19.76
C SER A 31 3.56 26.54 -21.20
N LEU A 32 4.53 25.66 -21.46
CA LEU A 32 4.68 25.00 -22.75
C LEU A 32 3.43 24.19 -23.11
N PHE A 33 2.90 23.38 -22.20
CA PHE A 33 1.68 22.61 -22.43
C PHE A 33 0.47 23.51 -22.75
N GLN A 34 0.34 24.63 -22.03
CA GLN A 34 -0.70 25.62 -22.29
C GLN A 34 -0.56 26.27 -23.66
N THR A 35 0.66 26.64 -24.07
CA THR A 35 0.92 27.18 -25.40
C THR A 35 0.56 26.19 -26.50
N LEU A 36 0.85 24.90 -26.31
CA LEU A 36 0.60 23.85 -27.30
C LEU A 36 -0.88 23.45 -27.41
N THR A 37 -1.63 23.48 -26.30
CA THR A 37 -2.96 22.86 -26.23
C THR A 37 -4.09 23.85 -25.94
N GLY A 38 -3.77 25.08 -25.53
CA GLY A 38 -4.72 26.07 -25.03
C GLY A 38 -5.31 25.74 -23.64
N LYS A 39 -4.90 24.63 -23.00
CA LYS A 39 -5.41 24.21 -21.69
C LYS A 39 -4.31 24.21 -20.64
N ARG A 40 -4.66 24.60 -19.41
CA ARG A 40 -3.78 24.53 -18.24
C ARG A 40 -4.37 23.58 -17.20
N PRO A 41 -3.70 22.47 -16.87
CA PRO A 41 -4.20 21.53 -15.87
C PRO A 41 -4.22 22.17 -14.47
N GLN A 42 -5.20 21.77 -13.65
CA GLN A 42 -5.38 22.25 -12.28
C GLN A 42 -5.29 21.10 -11.27
N TYR A 43 -4.85 21.39 -10.04
CA TYR A 43 -4.93 20.40 -8.97
C TYR A 43 -6.38 20.14 -8.59
N LYS A 44 -6.65 18.97 -8.01
CA LYS A 44 -8.00 18.58 -7.58
C LYS A 44 -8.56 19.55 -6.55
N VAL A 45 -7.72 20.03 -5.64
CA VAL A 45 -8.07 21.05 -4.63
C VAL A 45 -8.44 22.40 -5.23
N ASP A 46 -8.06 22.64 -6.50
CA ASP A 46 -8.35 23.85 -7.26
C ASP A 46 -9.47 23.64 -8.29
N GLY A 47 -10.13 22.47 -8.28
CA GLY A 47 -11.24 22.14 -9.19
C GLY A 47 -10.84 21.33 -10.43
N GLY A 48 -9.59 20.88 -10.54
CA GLY A 48 -9.13 20.00 -11.61
C GLY A 48 -9.66 18.57 -11.50
N SER A 49 -9.69 17.86 -12.62
CA SER A 49 -10.04 16.44 -12.66
C SER A 49 -8.97 15.53 -12.03
N ASN A 50 -9.30 14.27 -11.73
CA ASN A 50 -8.31 13.29 -11.25
C ASN A 50 -7.15 13.11 -12.24
N VAL A 51 -7.41 13.23 -13.55
CA VAL A 51 -6.37 13.10 -14.59
C VAL A 51 -5.41 14.28 -14.52
N GLU A 52 -5.91 15.49 -14.38
CA GLU A 52 -5.08 16.70 -14.24
C GLU A 52 -4.24 16.63 -12.97
N ASN A 53 -4.87 16.32 -11.83
CA ASN A 53 -4.20 16.21 -10.54
C ASN A 53 -3.04 15.21 -10.58
N LEU A 54 -3.31 13.97 -11.04
CA LEU A 54 -2.29 12.93 -11.13
C LEU A 54 -1.19 13.31 -12.13
N SER A 55 -1.54 14.01 -13.22
CA SER A 55 -0.56 14.47 -14.21
C SER A 55 0.38 15.52 -13.62
N LEU A 56 -0.13 16.48 -12.84
CA LEU A 56 0.67 17.49 -12.15
C LEU A 56 1.63 16.86 -11.14
N GLN A 57 1.15 15.91 -10.33
CA GLN A 57 2.00 15.16 -9.40
C GLN A 57 3.11 14.39 -10.14
N ASN A 58 2.75 13.68 -11.22
CA ASN A 58 3.71 12.94 -12.03
C ASN A 58 4.78 13.83 -12.67
N ILE A 59 4.42 15.03 -13.15
CA ILE A 59 5.38 15.98 -13.73
C ILE A 59 6.41 16.41 -12.68
N GLN A 60 5.94 16.79 -11.49
CA GLN A 60 6.84 17.14 -10.39
C GLN A 60 7.77 15.97 -10.03
N ALA A 61 7.24 14.75 -9.92
CA ALA A 61 8.00 13.56 -9.58
C ALA A 61 9.09 13.26 -10.63
N ARG A 62 8.78 13.38 -11.92
CA ARG A 62 9.75 13.17 -13.02
C ARG A 62 10.80 14.26 -13.12
N ILE A 63 10.45 15.52 -12.88
CA ILE A 63 11.41 16.63 -12.88
C ILE A 63 12.47 16.43 -11.79
N ARG A 64 12.08 15.90 -10.61
CA ARG A 64 13.04 15.55 -9.55
C ARG A 64 14.05 14.49 -10.00
N MET A 65 13.62 13.50 -10.78
CA MET A 65 14.52 12.50 -11.36
C MET A 65 15.53 13.13 -12.33
N VAL A 66 15.04 13.96 -13.27
CA VAL A 66 15.92 14.66 -14.23
C VAL A 66 16.96 15.51 -13.48
N LEU A 67 16.52 16.23 -12.45
CA LEU A 67 17.41 17.04 -11.61
C LEU A 67 18.45 16.17 -10.88
N ALA A 68 18.05 15.03 -10.33
CA ALA A 68 18.95 14.12 -9.62
C ALA A 68 20.08 13.60 -10.53
N PHE A 69 19.76 13.16 -11.75
CA PHE A 69 20.77 12.69 -12.71
C PHE A 69 21.65 13.82 -13.25
N MET A 70 21.09 15.01 -13.46
CA MET A 70 21.86 16.20 -13.84
C MET A 70 22.91 16.53 -12.77
N LEU A 71 22.49 16.56 -11.50
CA LEU A 71 23.39 16.80 -10.37
C LEU A 71 24.42 15.68 -10.22
N ALA A 72 24.01 14.42 -10.35
CA ALA A 72 24.94 13.29 -10.29
C ALA A 72 26.03 13.36 -11.37
N SER A 73 25.69 13.85 -12.56
CA SER A 73 26.62 14.00 -13.67
C SER A 73 27.54 15.23 -13.55
N LEU A 74 27.03 16.34 -12.98
CA LEU A 74 27.72 17.63 -13.02
C LEU A 74 28.36 18.05 -11.69
N LEU A 75 27.91 17.55 -10.54
CA LEU A 75 28.48 17.95 -9.25
C LEU A 75 29.96 17.57 -9.09
N PRO A 76 30.46 16.42 -9.56
CA PRO A 76 31.90 16.16 -9.56
C PRO A 76 32.67 17.23 -10.34
N TRP A 77 32.19 17.62 -11.53
CA TRP A 77 32.77 18.71 -12.31
C TRP A 77 32.77 20.05 -11.55
N VAL A 78 31.65 20.41 -10.90
CA VAL A 78 31.58 21.61 -10.03
C VAL A 78 32.61 21.54 -8.90
N HIS A 79 32.88 20.36 -8.37
CA HIS A 79 33.88 20.14 -7.32
C HIS A 79 35.31 19.95 -7.84
N GLY A 80 35.56 20.15 -9.14
CA GLY A 80 36.88 19.94 -9.74
C GLY A 80 37.35 18.48 -9.73
N LYS A 81 36.41 17.53 -9.64
CA LYS A 81 36.65 16.09 -9.61
C LYS A 81 36.24 15.44 -10.94
N PRO A 82 36.99 14.45 -11.44
CA PRO A 82 36.55 13.67 -12.59
C PRO A 82 35.41 12.71 -12.21
N GLY A 83 34.68 12.22 -13.22
CA GLY A 83 33.66 11.19 -13.07
C GLY A 83 32.25 11.71 -12.80
N PHE A 84 31.39 10.83 -12.29
CA PHE A 84 29.98 11.07 -11.98
C PHE A 84 29.61 10.36 -10.67
N TYR A 85 28.52 10.77 -10.03
CA TYR A 85 27.94 10.07 -8.87
C TYR A 85 26.88 9.06 -9.32
N LEU A 86 26.68 8.01 -8.52
CA LEU A 86 25.54 7.10 -8.70
C LEU A 86 24.31 7.68 -7.99
N VAL A 87 23.18 7.72 -8.69
CA VAL A 87 21.89 8.08 -8.12
C VAL A 87 21.35 6.90 -7.32
N LEU A 88 21.01 7.14 -6.06
CA LEU A 88 20.39 6.14 -5.18
C LEU A 88 18.87 6.28 -5.19
N GLY A 89 18.18 5.16 -5.43
CA GLY A 89 16.73 5.06 -5.28
C GLY A 89 16.33 4.79 -3.83
N SER A 90 15.08 5.09 -3.47
CA SER A 90 14.57 4.94 -2.10
C SER A 90 13.17 4.33 -2.03
N SER A 91 12.70 3.67 -3.09
CA SER A 91 11.45 2.90 -3.04
C SER A 91 11.65 1.64 -2.18
N ASN A 92 10.61 1.19 -1.49
CA ASN A 92 10.64 -0.07 -0.73
C ASN A 92 9.89 -1.20 -1.44
N VAL A 93 10.01 -2.41 -0.89
CA VAL A 93 9.46 -3.63 -1.52
C VAL A 93 7.93 -3.61 -1.63
N ASP A 94 7.25 -2.99 -0.67
CA ASP A 94 5.78 -2.96 -0.58
C ASP A 94 5.20 -1.97 -1.61
N GLU A 95 5.83 -0.80 -1.76
CA GLU A 95 5.53 0.17 -2.83
C GLU A 95 5.77 -0.44 -4.22
N GLY A 96 6.89 -1.15 -4.41
CA GLY A 96 7.18 -1.88 -5.64
C GLY A 96 6.12 -2.93 -5.95
N LEU A 97 5.72 -3.74 -4.95
CA LEU A 97 4.70 -4.77 -5.11
C LEU A 97 3.35 -4.18 -5.53
N ARG A 98 2.95 -3.07 -4.92
CA ARG A 98 1.72 -2.35 -5.24
C ARG A 98 1.80 -1.56 -6.54
N GLY A 99 3.03 -1.24 -6.97
CA GLY A 99 3.34 -0.28 -8.02
C GLY A 99 2.90 1.15 -7.66
N TYR A 100 3.00 1.51 -6.38
CA TYR A 100 2.71 2.85 -5.85
C TYR A 100 3.93 3.75 -5.99
N LEU A 101 4.19 4.15 -7.23
CA LEU A 101 5.29 5.02 -7.65
C LEU A 101 4.97 5.65 -9.00
N THR A 102 5.57 6.79 -9.32
CA THR A 102 5.44 7.36 -10.66
C THR A 102 6.47 6.69 -11.57
N LYS A 103 6.02 6.15 -12.70
CA LYS A 103 6.97 5.55 -13.67
C LYS A 103 7.95 6.64 -14.15
N TYR A 104 9.24 6.39 -13.95
CA TYR A 104 10.36 7.31 -14.22
C TYR A 104 10.45 8.56 -13.34
N ASP A 105 9.99 8.49 -12.08
CA ASP A 105 10.40 9.44 -11.04
C ASP A 105 11.71 8.99 -10.34
N CYS A 106 12.00 9.50 -9.14
CA CYS A 106 13.17 9.10 -8.35
C CYS A 106 13.15 7.63 -7.87
N SER A 107 12.10 6.86 -8.16
CA SER A 107 12.13 5.38 -8.11
C SER A 107 12.96 4.75 -9.23
N SER A 108 13.28 5.53 -10.27
CA SER A 108 14.23 5.21 -11.33
C SER A 108 15.56 5.95 -11.05
N ALA A 109 16.50 5.19 -10.52
CA ALA A 109 17.87 5.53 -10.16
C ALA A 109 18.84 4.43 -10.67
N ASP A 110 20.14 4.56 -10.38
CA ASP A 110 21.14 3.57 -10.79
C ASP A 110 21.06 2.28 -9.96
N ILE A 111 20.97 2.44 -8.63
CA ILE A 111 20.82 1.34 -7.67
C ILE A 111 19.89 1.73 -6.52
N ASN A 112 19.17 0.77 -5.94
CA ASN A 112 18.29 0.98 -4.79
C ASN A 112 18.67 0.06 -3.61
N PRO A 113 19.34 0.58 -2.57
CA PRO A 113 19.80 -0.24 -1.45
C PRO A 113 18.66 -0.76 -0.54
N ILE A 114 17.47 -0.15 -0.60
CA ILE A 114 16.33 -0.50 0.26
C ILE A 114 15.14 -1.09 -0.52
N GLY A 115 15.30 -1.31 -1.83
CA GLY A 115 14.24 -1.73 -2.75
C GLY A 115 13.59 -3.08 -2.42
N SER A 116 14.29 -3.93 -1.67
CA SER A 116 13.78 -5.23 -1.22
C SER A 116 13.53 -5.30 0.28
N ILE A 117 13.44 -4.19 1.01
CA ILE A 117 13.16 -4.15 2.46
C ILE A 117 11.71 -3.71 2.69
N SER A 118 11.01 -4.33 3.65
CA SER A 118 9.64 -3.96 4.02
C SER A 118 9.57 -2.57 4.65
N LYS A 119 8.44 -1.86 4.46
CA LYS A 119 8.22 -0.55 5.09
C LYS A 119 8.31 -0.64 6.62
N GLN A 120 7.86 -1.74 7.19
CA GLN A 120 7.91 -1.95 8.63
C GLN A 120 9.34 -2.11 9.15
N ASP A 121 10.16 -2.90 8.46
CA ASP A 121 11.56 -3.07 8.83
C ASP A 121 12.35 -1.79 8.63
N LEU A 122 12.02 -0.98 7.61
CA LEU A 122 12.59 0.35 7.46
C LEU A 122 12.25 1.24 8.67
N ARG A 123 11.00 1.28 9.12
CA ARG A 123 10.61 2.05 10.32
C ARG A 123 11.31 1.54 11.57
N ALA A 124 11.42 0.22 11.74
CA ALA A 124 12.14 -0.39 12.85
C ALA A 124 13.63 -0.01 12.82
N PHE A 125 14.25 -0.05 11.63
CA PHE A 125 15.63 0.35 11.43
C PHE A 125 15.86 1.83 11.75
N LEU A 126 14.97 2.74 11.32
CA LEU A 126 15.09 4.17 11.65
C LEU A 126 15.07 4.41 13.17
N ARG A 127 14.18 3.74 13.91
CA ARG A 127 14.14 3.81 15.38
C ARG A 127 15.41 3.27 16.03
N TRP A 128 15.91 2.14 15.52
CA TRP A 128 17.15 1.55 16.00
C TRP A 128 18.35 2.48 15.73
N ALA A 129 18.46 3.01 14.52
CA ALA A 129 19.54 3.91 14.09
C ALA A 129 19.55 5.22 14.87
N ALA A 130 18.37 5.75 15.22
CA ALA A 130 18.26 6.95 16.05
C ALA A 130 18.96 6.82 17.42
N ILE A 131 18.99 5.60 17.97
CA ILE A 131 19.57 5.30 19.29
C ILE A 131 21.02 4.84 19.15
N HIS A 132 21.31 3.98 18.18
CA HIS A 132 22.58 3.23 18.13
C HIS A 132 23.60 3.80 17.16
N LEU A 133 23.19 4.62 16.19
CA LEU A 133 24.10 5.22 15.20
C LEU A 133 24.33 6.73 15.37
N GLY A 134 23.72 7.33 16.40
CA GLY A 134 23.91 8.76 16.69
C GLY A 134 23.14 9.71 15.76
N TYR A 135 22.04 9.27 15.16
CA TYR A 135 21.19 10.07 14.25
C TYR A 135 19.81 10.38 14.87
N PRO A 136 19.72 11.20 15.95
CA PRO A 136 18.48 11.39 16.70
C PRO A 136 17.34 11.97 15.85
N SER A 137 17.64 12.75 14.81
CA SER A 137 16.63 13.29 13.88
C SER A 137 15.79 12.21 13.19
N LEU A 138 16.29 10.97 13.08
CA LEU A 138 15.54 9.85 12.51
C LEU A 138 14.26 9.53 13.28
N LYS A 139 14.20 9.82 14.58
CA LYS A 139 12.98 9.65 15.39
C LYS A 139 11.86 10.56 14.91
N ASP A 140 12.17 11.81 14.62
CA ASP A 140 11.19 12.80 14.15
C ASP A 140 10.76 12.55 12.70
N ILE A 141 11.66 11.97 11.89
CA ILE A 141 11.35 11.52 10.53
C ILE A 141 10.41 10.33 10.56
N GLU A 142 10.68 9.32 11.39
CA GLU A 142 9.83 8.12 11.50
C GLU A 142 8.45 8.42 12.08
N ALA A 143 8.37 9.34 13.05
CA ALA A 143 7.11 9.75 13.66
C ALA A 143 6.25 10.66 12.75
N ALA A 144 6.83 11.21 11.68
CA ALA A 144 6.11 12.06 10.76
C ALA A 144 5.03 11.27 10.00
N PRO A 145 3.84 11.86 9.77
CA PRO A 145 2.83 11.24 8.90
C PRO A 145 3.41 11.01 7.49
N PRO A 146 3.26 9.80 6.91
CA PRO A 146 3.72 9.52 5.56
C PRO A 146 2.83 10.23 4.54
N THR A 147 3.34 11.33 3.96
CA THR A 147 2.64 12.12 2.95
C THR A 147 3.56 12.51 1.80
N ALA A 148 3.09 12.41 0.56
CA ALA A 148 3.88 12.75 -0.63
C ALA A 148 4.10 14.27 -0.86
N GLU A 149 3.35 15.15 -0.19
CA GLU A 149 3.40 16.63 -0.35
C GLU A 149 3.42 17.11 -1.83
N LEU A 150 2.75 16.40 -2.75
CA LEU A 150 2.71 16.73 -4.18
C LEU A 150 1.50 17.59 -4.60
N GLU A 151 0.53 17.75 -3.70
CA GLU A 151 -0.61 18.66 -3.85
C GLU A 151 -0.45 19.89 -2.95
N PRO A 152 -1.04 21.05 -3.32
CA PRO A 152 -1.06 22.21 -2.45
C PRO A 152 -1.63 21.87 -1.06
N GLN A 153 -0.85 22.10 -0.01
CA GLN A 153 -1.30 21.85 1.36
C GLN A 153 -2.43 22.82 1.72
N ARG A 154 -3.64 22.29 1.93
CA ARG A 154 -4.76 23.02 2.52
C ARG A 154 -5.08 22.40 3.88
N SER A 155 -5.57 23.20 4.82
CA SER A 155 -5.83 22.80 6.21
C SER A 155 -6.77 21.59 6.36
N ASN A 156 -7.53 21.25 5.32
CA ASN A 156 -8.52 20.18 5.30
C ASN A 156 -8.08 18.91 4.52
N TYR A 157 -6.85 18.85 3.98
CA TYR A 157 -6.44 17.73 3.14
C TYR A 157 -4.97 17.34 3.34
N SER A 158 -4.74 16.08 3.73
CA SER A 158 -3.42 15.45 3.75
C SER A 158 -3.43 14.19 2.91
N GLN A 159 -2.51 14.09 1.95
CA GLN A 159 -2.33 12.92 1.09
C GLN A 159 -1.55 11.82 1.86
N LEU A 160 -2.25 11.01 2.66
CA LEU A 160 -1.67 9.87 3.36
C LEU A 160 -1.52 8.67 2.42
N ASP A 161 -0.32 8.08 2.35
CA ASP A 161 0.01 7.02 1.40
C ASP A 161 -0.93 5.81 1.49
N GLU A 162 -1.24 5.31 2.69
CA GLU A 162 -2.12 4.15 2.88
C GLU A 162 -3.57 4.41 2.47
N VAL A 163 -4.04 5.66 2.63
CA VAL A 163 -5.38 6.09 2.21
C VAL A 163 -5.45 6.13 0.68
N ASP A 164 -4.43 6.69 0.04
CA ASP A 164 -4.35 6.77 -1.42
C ASP A 164 -4.14 5.39 -2.07
N MET A 165 -3.34 4.52 -1.44
CA MET A 165 -3.16 3.14 -1.88
C MET A 165 -4.40 2.27 -1.70
N GLY A 166 -5.30 2.61 -0.76
CA GLY A 166 -6.46 1.83 -0.36
C GLY A 166 -6.12 0.56 0.44
N MET A 167 -4.93 0.51 1.02
CA MET A 167 -4.41 -0.62 1.79
C MET A 167 -3.25 -0.18 2.68
N THR A 168 -3.13 -0.83 3.83
CA THR A 168 -2.02 -0.58 4.77
C THR A 168 -0.75 -1.31 4.33
N TYR A 169 0.40 -0.84 4.81
CA TYR A 169 1.68 -1.54 4.61
C TYR A 169 1.70 -2.93 5.26
N GLU A 170 0.97 -3.10 6.37
CA GLU A 170 0.76 -4.40 7.03
C GLU A 170 0.04 -5.38 6.09
N GLU A 171 -1.07 -4.95 5.48
CA GLU A 171 -1.81 -5.77 4.50
C GLU A 171 -0.93 -6.09 3.28
N LEU A 172 -0.18 -5.12 2.76
CA LEU A 172 0.73 -5.30 1.63
C LEU A 172 1.79 -6.37 1.88
N SER A 173 2.40 -6.36 3.06
CA SER A 173 3.40 -7.35 3.45
C SER A 173 2.79 -8.77 3.51
N VAL A 174 1.56 -8.90 4.02
CA VAL A 174 0.81 -10.17 4.00
C VAL A 174 0.51 -10.63 2.57
N TYR A 175 -0.01 -9.74 1.71
CA TYR A 175 -0.27 -10.07 0.30
C TYR A 175 1.00 -10.51 -0.43
N GLY A 176 2.11 -9.82 -0.19
CA GLY A 176 3.42 -10.13 -0.78
C GLY A 176 3.88 -11.55 -0.44
N ARG A 177 3.87 -11.90 0.85
CA ARG A 177 4.24 -13.24 1.32
C ARG A 177 3.30 -14.31 0.76
N LEU A 178 1.98 -14.10 0.81
CA LEU A 178 1.02 -15.05 0.26
C LEU A 178 1.21 -15.26 -1.24
N ARG A 179 1.37 -14.18 -2.00
CA ARG A 179 1.57 -14.22 -3.45
C ARG A 179 2.85 -14.95 -3.84
N LYS A 180 3.98 -14.64 -3.18
CA LYS A 180 5.32 -15.08 -3.62
C LYS A 180 5.79 -16.35 -2.91
N ILE A 181 5.71 -16.38 -1.58
CA ILE A 181 6.20 -17.50 -0.77
C ILE A 181 5.19 -18.66 -0.80
N PHE A 182 3.91 -18.36 -0.52
CA PHE A 182 2.85 -19.37 -0.51
C PHE A 182 2.18 -19.60 -1.87
N ARG A 183 2.66 -18.89 -2.91
CA ARG A 183 2.24 -19.04 -4.31
C ARG A 183 0.73 -18.89 -4.52
N CYS A 184 0.09 -18.04 -3.71
CA CYS A 184 -1.35 -17.81 -3.80
C CYS A 184 -1.70 -16.87 -4.96
N GLY A 185 -2.59 -17.34 -5.84
CA GLY A 185 -3.35 -16.48 -6.76
C GLY A 185 -4.57 -15.87 -6.07
N PRO A 186 -5.45 -15.15 -6.79
CA PRO A 186 -6.59 -14.45 -6.16
C PRO A 186 -7.49 -15.38 -5.34
N VAL A 187 -7.90 -16.51 -5.91
CA VAL A 187 -8.83 -17.46 -5.26
C VAL A 187 -8.19 -18.10 -4.02
N SER A 188 -6.95 -18.59 -4.13
CA SER A 188 -6.28 -19.24 -3.01
C SER A 188 -5.89 -18.24 -1.92
N MET A 189 -5.55 -17.00 -2.27
CA MET A 189 -5.31 -15.93 -1.29
C MET A 189 -6.59 -15.60 -0.51
N PHE A 190 -7.72 -15.46 -1.19
CA PHE A 190 -9.03 -15.27 -0.55
C PHE A 190 -9.36 -16.41 0.43
N GLN A 191 -9.26 -17.67 -0.02
CA GLN A 191 -9.53 -18.84 0.83
C GLN A 191 -8.61 -18.89 2.06
N TRP A 192 -7.33 -18.54 1.88
CA TRP A 192 -6.34 -18.54 2.94
C TRP A 192 -6.64 -17.47 3.99
N LEU A 193 -6.88 -16.23 3.55
CA LEU A 193 -7.20 -15.10 4.42
C LEU A 193 -8.53 -15.29 5.15
N ASN A 194 -9.55 -15.82 4.46
CA ASN A 194 -10.84 -16.11 5.05
C ASN A 194 -10.73 -17.16 6.19
N ARG A 195 -9.95 -18.23 6.00
CA ARG A 195 -9.73 -19.24 7.05
C ARG A 195 -9.04 -18.67 8.29
N ILE A 196 -8.09 -17.75 8.11
CA ILE A 196 -7.37 -17.14 9.23
C ILE A 196 -8.20 -16.09 9.95
N GLY A 197 -8.97 -15.29 9.21
CA GLY A 197 -9.93 -14.35 9.79
C GLY A 197 -10.97 -15.04 10.67
N GLN A 198 -11.44 -16.22 10.27
CA GLN A 198 -12.44 -16.99 11.04
C GLN A 198 -11.88 -17.67 12.30
N THR A 199 -10.60 -18.00 12.34
CA THR A 199 -9.96 -18.67 13.50
C THR A 199 -9.46 -17.69 14.59
N GLY A 200 -9.83 -16.41 14.48
CA GLY A 200 -9.58 -15.40 15.52
C GLY A 200 -8.12 -15.00 15.69
N GLY A 201 -7.27 -15.21 14.68
CA GLY A 201 -5.84 -14.85 14.72
C GLY A 201 -4.99 -15.62 15.75
N SER A 202 -5.59 -16.43 16.64
CA SER A 202 -4.90 -17.16 17.71
C SER A 202 -4.41 -18.54 17.29
N ARG A 203 -4.94 -19.14 16.21
CA ARG A 203 -4.38 -20.38 15.66
C ARG A 203 -3.25 -20.03 14.70
N MET A 204 -2.19 -19.50 15.29
CA MET A 204 -0.87 -19.30 14.70
C MET A 204 -0.50 -20.59 13.97
N LEU A 205 -0.54 -20.56 12.63
CA LEU A 205 0.16 -21.57 11.84
C LEU A 205 1.59 -21.55 12.37
N SER A 206 2.10 -22.70 12.78
CA SER A 206 3.43 -22.92 13.36
C SER A 206 4.59 -22.63 12.38
N HIS A 207 4.37 -21.75 11.42
CA HIS A 207 5.38 -21.27 10.50
C HIS A 207 6.02 -20.01 11.12
N PRO A 208 7.30 -20.06 11.51
CA PRO A 208 7.97 -18.97 12.24
C PRO A 208 8.03 -17.63 11.49
N ASN A 209 7.66 -17.60 10.20
CA ASN A 209 7.71 -16.42 9.34
C ASN A 209 6.32 -15.79 9.10
N LEU A 210 5.27 -16.22 9.81
CA LEU A 210 3.90 -15.80 9.54
C LEU A 210 3.11 -15.42 10.81
N CYS A 211 3.80 -14.80 11.77
CA CYS A 211 3.20 -14.21 12.97
C CYS A 211 2.50 -12.87 12.65
N TYR A 212 1.58 -12.85 11.69
CA TYR A 212 0.88 -11.62 11.29
C TYR A 212 -0.61 -11.68 11.64
N ARG A 213 -1.08 -10.65 12.34
CA ARG A 213 -2.48 -10.50 12.71
C ARG A 213 -3.21 -9.88 11.52
N TRP A 214 -3.95 -10.69 10.77
CA TRP A 214 -4.99 -10.14 9.90
C TRP A 214 -6.04 -9.49 10.80
N GLY A 215 -5.94 -8.16 10.96
CA GLY A 215 -6.68 -7.39 11.96
C GLY A 215 -8.19 -7.46 11.77
N ALA A 216 -8.92 -7.55 12.90
CA ALA A 216 -10.37 -7.67 13.03
C ALA A 216 -11.03 -8.86 12.27
N LYS A 217 -12.17 -9.35 12.79
CA LYS A 217 -13.00 -10.34 12.08
C LYS A 217 -13.64 -9.65 10.86
N LEU A 218 -12.95 -9.65 9.71
CA LEU A 218 -13.54 -9.25 8.43
C LEU A 218 -14.51 -10.32 7.94
N THR A 219 -15.62 -9.89 7.32
CA THR A 219 -16.55 -10.81 6.65
C THR A 219 -15.92 -11.39 5.37
N PRO A 220 -16.41 -12.54 4.87
CA PRO A 220 -15.96 -13.09 3.59
C PRO A 220 -16.00 -12.05 2.46
N SER A 221 -17.08 -11.27 2.36
CA SER A 221 -17.22 -10.21 1.35
C SER A 221 -16.15 -9.12 1.48
N GLN A 222 -15.81 -8.71 2.71
CA GLN A 222 -14.75 -7.71 2.93
C GLN A 222 -13.35 -8.25 2.55
N VAL A 223 -13.07 -9.52 2.85
CA VAL A 223 -11.81 -10.16 2.43
C VAL A 223 -11.75 -10.26 0.91
N ALA A 224 -12.87 -10.65 0.27
CA ALA A 224 -12.97 -10.73 -1.18
C ALA A 224 -12.66 -9.38 -1.85
N GLU A 225 -13.28 -8.29 -1.39
CA GLU A 225 -13.04 -6.96 -1.95
C GLU A 225 -11.58 -6.52 -1.79
N LYS A 226 -10.97 -6.76 -0.63
CA LYS A 226 -9.54 -6.47 -0.39
C LYS A 226 -8.61 -7.26 -1.32
N VAL A 227 -8.85 -8.56 -1.50
CA VAL A 227 -8.05 -9.41 -2.40
C VAL A 227 -8.21 -8.98 -3.85
N LYS A 228 -9.45 -8.73 -4.31
CA LYS A 228 -9.70 -8.24 -5.68
C LYS A 228 -9.02 -6.90 -5.91
N TYR A 229 -9.10 -5.99 -4.95
CA TYR A 229 -8.49 -4.68 -5.00
C TYR A 229 -6.96 -4.78 -5.11
N PHE A 230 -6.32 -5.60 -4.29
CA PHE A 230 -4.88 -5.90 -4.39
C PHE A 230 -4.50 -6.41 -5.79
N PHE A 231 -5.14 -7.47 -6.29
CA PHE A 231 -4.78 -8.07 -7.58
C PHE A 231 -5.06 -7.17 -8.78
N LYS A 232 -6.15 -6.38 -8.74
CA LYS A 232 -6.43 -5.35 -9.75
C LYS A 232 -5.25 -4.39 -9.85
N TYR A 233 -4.85 -3.80 -8.73
CA TYR A 233 -3.81 -2.78 -8.74
C TYR A 233 -2.39 -3.31 -8.94
N TYR A 234 -2.08 -4.50 -8.39
CA TYR A 234 -0.85 -5.23 -8.72
C TYR A 234 -0.74 -5.42 -10.25
N SER A 235 -1.83 -5.86 -10.88
CA SER A 235 -1.81 -6.20 -12.31
C SER A 235 -1.73 -4.97 -13.23
N ILE A 236 -2.46 -3.89 -12.97
CA ILE A 236 -2.37 -2.66 -13.80
C ILE A 236 -0.99 -2.00 -13.67
N ASN A 237 -0.34 -2.11 -12.50
CA ASN A 237 0.94 -1.46 -12.26
C ASN A 237 2.16 -2.35 -12.50
N ARG A 238 1.99 -3.64 -12.83
CA ARG A 238 3.12 -4.56 -12.99
C ARG A 238 4.14 -4.10 -14.04
N HIS A 239 3.68 -3.43 -15.08
CA HIS A 239 4.51 -2.80 -16.11
C HIS A 239 5.53 -1.77 -15.58
N LYS A 240 5.40 -1.31 -14.33
CA LYS A 240 6.39 -0.46 -13.67
C LYS A 240 7.60 -1.26 -13.18
N MET A 241 7.40 -2.53 -12.79
CA MET A 241 8.47 -3.40 -12.28
C MET A 241 9.50 -3.78 -13.33
N THR A 242 9.12 -3.77 -14.60
CA THR A 242 10.03 -4.10 -15.71
C THR A 242 11.13 -3.05 -15.92
N VAL A 243 10.99 -1.87 -15.32
CA VAL A 243 11.95 -0.76 -15.41
C VAL A 243 12.32 -0.20 -14.04
N LEU A 244 11.93 -0.89 -12.96
CA LEU A 244 12.28 -0.45 -11.62
C LEU A 244 13.78 -0.66 -11.40
N THR A 245 14.40 0.24 -10.66
CA THR A 245 15.82 0.19 -10.36
C THR A 245 16.24 -1.13 -9.72
N PRO A 246 17.38 -1.72 -10.16
CA PRO A 246 17.95 -2.89 -9.53
C PRO A 246 18.18 -2.65 -8.04
N SER A 247 17.73 -3.57 -7.20
CA SER A 247 17.77 -3.42 -5.75
C SER A 247 18.58 -4.52 -5.08
N TYR A 248 19.15 -4.17 -3.92
CA TYR A 248 19.69 -5.17 -3.00
C TYR A 248 18.60 -6.19 -2.65
N HIS A 249 18.92 -7.48 -2.68
CA HIS A 249 17.97 -8.54 -2.34
C HIS A 249 17.97 -8.81 -0.84
N ALA A 250 16.81 -8.70 -0.19
CA ALA A 250 16.64 -8.97 1.24
C ALA A 250 15.42 -9.86 1.48
N GLU A 251 14.23 -9.36 1.13
CA GLU A 251 12.98 -10.08 1.33
C GLU A 251 12.74 -11.22 0.33
N SER A 252 12.38 -12.38 0.86
CA SER A 252 12.02 -13.57 0.06
C SER A 252 10.69 -13.43 -0.70
N TYR A 253 9.99 -12.31 -0.54
CA TYR A 253 8.76 -11.99 -1.26
C TYR A 253 8.93 -10.87 -2.31
N SER A 254 10.16 -10.47 -2.61
CA SER A 254 10.47 -9.38 -3.56
C SER A 254 9.74 -9.54 -4.91
N PRO A 255 9.15 -8.45 -5.45
CA PRO A 255 8.49 -8.45 -6.75
C PRO A 255 9.45 -8.18 -7.93
N GLU A 256 10.77 -8.16 -7.70
CA GLU A 256 11.82 -7.86 -8.68
C GLU A 256 11.72 -8.74 -9.94
N ASP A 257 11.60 -8.11 -11.11
CA ASP A 257 11.19 -8.81 -12.35
C ASP A 257 12.37 -9.28 -13.21
N ASN A 258 13.59 -8.79 -13.00
CA ASN A 258 14.74 -9.16 -13.85
C ASN A 258 15.28 -10.54 -13.52
N ARG A 259 15.20 -10.98 -12.25
CA ARG A 259 15.84 -12.23 -11.80
C ARG A 259 14.98 -13.05 -10.84
N PHE A 260 14.34 -12.42 -9.86
CA PHE A 260 13.76 -13.17 -8.73
C PHE A 260 12.29 -13.57 -8.93
N ASP A 261 11.48 -12.72 -9.56
CA ASP A 261 10.04 -12.89 -9.70
C ASP A 261 9.56 -12.66 -11.13
N LEU A 262 9.98 -13.55 -12.03
CA LEU A 262 9.59 -13.54 -13.44
C LEU A 262 8.07 -13.70 -13.60
N ARG A 263 7.40 -12.67 -14.15
CA ARG A 263 5.94 -12.64 -14.31
C ARG A 263 5.54 -11.96 -15.62
N GLN A 264 4.27 -12.14 -16.01
CA GLN A 264 3.68 -11.30 -17.05
C GLN A 264 3.63 -9.85 -16.57
N PHE A 265 3.66 -8.90 -17.50
CA PHE A 265 3.45 -7.47 -17.22
C PHE A 265 2.27 -6.87 -18.00
N LEU A 266 1.67 -7.65 -18.90
CA LEU A 266 0.42 -7.36 -19.59
C LEU A 266 -0.65 -8.36 -19.10
N TYR A 267 -1.40 -7.97 -18.08
CA TYR A 267 -2.47 -8.78 -17.49
C TYR A 267 -3.86 -8.33 -17.96
N ASN A 268 -4.81 -9.25 -18.01
CA ASN A 268 -6.22 -8.87 -17.90
C ASN A 268 -6.53 -8.49 -16.45
N ALA A 269 -6.43 -7.20 -16.13
CA ALA A 269 -6.60 -6.67 -14.78
C ALA A 269 -8.02 -6.81 -14.20
N ARG A 270 -8.98 -7.30 -14.99
CA ARG A 270 -10.34 -7.63 -14.51
C ARG A 270 -10.42 -9.00 -13.86
N TRP A 271 -9.43 -9.88 -14.08
CA TRP A 271 -9.35 -11.24 -13.51
C TRP A 271 -10.71 -12.00 -13.55
N PRO A 272 -11.37 -12.09 -14.73
CA PRO A 272 -12.79 -12.38 -14.81
C PRO A 272 -13.19 -13.75 -14.27
N TYR A 273 -12.34 -14.77 -14.44
CA TYR A 273 -12.60 -16.10 -13.92
C TYR A 273 -12.39 -16.13 -12.39
N GLN A 274 -11.25 -15.60 -11.94
CA GLN A 274 -10.84 -15.67 -10.55
C GLN A 274 -11.75 -14.85 -9.65
N PHE A 275 -12.17 -13.66 -10.08
CA PHE A 275 -13.04 -12.80 -9.30
C PHE A 275 -14.46 -13.38 -9.21
N ARG A 276 -15.00 -13.91 -10.33
CA ARG A 276 -16.26 -14.66 -10.30
C ARG A 276 -16.19 -15.86 -9.36
N LYS A 277 -15.07 -16.60 -9.35
CA LYS A 277 -14.91 -17.74 -8.46
C LYS A 277 -14.87 -17.32 -6.99
N ILE A 278 -14.28 -16.16 -6.68
CA ILE A 278 -14.35 -15.59 -5.32
C ILE A 278 -15.80 -15.26 -4.96
N ASP A 279 -16.57 -14.65 -5.88
CA ASP A 279 -17.98 -14.29 -5.63
C ASP A 279 -18.86 -15.52 -5.36
N GLU A 280 -18.66 -16.61 -6.11
CA GLU A 280 -19.31 -17.91 -5.86
C GLU A 280 -18.99 -18.43 -4.45
N LEU A 281 -17.71 -18.40 -4.05
CA LEU A 281 -17.29 -18.89 -2.73
C LEU A 281 -17.81 -18.02 -1.59
N VAL A 282 -17.89 -16.70 -1.77
CA VAL A 282 -18.51 -15.79 -0.79
C VAL A 282 -19.99 -16.14 -0.62
N SER A 283 -20.70 -16.34 -1.72
CA SER A 283 -22.12 -16.70 -1.70
C SER A 283 -22.36 -18.05 -0.98
N GLU A 284 -21.50 -19.05 -1.20
CA GLU A 284 -21.55 -20.34 -0.50
C GLU A 284 -21.31 -20.22 1.00
N LEU A 285 -20.47 -19.28 1.45
CA LEU A 285 -20.17 -19.04 2.86
C LEU A 285 -21.33 -18.32 3.55
N ASP A 286 -21.90 -17.30 2.89
CA ASP A 286 -23.06 -16.57 3.43
C ASP A 286 -24.25 -17.53 3.66
N VAL A 287 -24.53 -18.43 2.71
CA VAL A 287 -25.60 -19.45 2.85
C VAL A 287 -25.36 -20.38 4.05
N LYS A 288 -24.11 -20.75 4.34
CA LYS A 288 -23.78 -21.61 5.48
C LYS A 288 -23.95 -20.89 6.82
N ASP A 289 -23.63 -19.59 6.87
CA ASP A 289 -23.84 -18.78 8.08
C ASP A 289 -25.34 -18.59 8.37
N TYR A 290 -26.18 -18.39 7.34
CA TYR A 290 -27.64 -18.38 7.50
C TYR A 290 -28.18 -19.72 8.02
N ALA A 291 -27.77 -20.84 7.42
CA ALA A 291 -28.22 -22.17 7.85
C ALA A 291 -27.77 -22.52 9.29
N ALA A 292 -26.56 -22.13 9.69
CA ALA A 292 -26.06 -22.33 11.05
C ALA A 292 -26.85 -21.50 12.08
N ASN A 293 -27.19 -20.24 11.75
CA ASN A 293 -27.99 -19.37 12.61
C ASN A 293 -29.44 -19.86 12.75
N ASP A 294 -30.06 -20.35 11.69
CA ASP A 294 -31.41 -20.95 11.76
C ASP A 294 -31.43 -22.23 12.61
N THR A 295 -30.38 -23.04 12.55
CA THR A 295 -30.25 -24.25 13.38
C THR A 295 -30.07 -23.90 14.87
N MET A 296 -29.34 -22.82 15.17
CA MET A 296 -29.19 -22.30 16.53
C MET A 296 -30.48 -21.64 17.07
N ALA A 297 -31.22 -20.92 16.22
CA ALA A 297 -32.53 -20.39 16.59
C ALA A 297 -33.53 -21.51 16.88
N ALA A 298 -33.56 -22.56 16.06
CA ALA A 298 -34.45 -23.72 16.26
C ALA A 298 -34.13 -24.52 17.53
N THR A 299 -32.86 -24.59 17.95
CA THR A 299 -32.45 -25.27 19.20
C THR A 299 -32.69 -24.43 20.45
N SER A 300 -32.74 -23.09 20.33
CA SER A 300 -33.08 -22.18 21.45
C SER A 300 -34.56 -22.24 21.86
N HIS A 301 -35.46 -22.70 20.99
CA HIS A 301 -36.88 -22.90 21.30
C HIS A 301 -37.19 -24.27 21.93
N GLY A 302 -36.18 -25.12 22.19
CA GLY A 302 -36.36 -26.48 22.71
C GLY A 302 -36.21 -26.65 24.24
N VAL A 303 -35.89 -25.59 25.00
CA VAL A 303 -35.69 -25.69 26.45
C VAL A 303 -36.50 -24.64 27.21
N SER A 304 -37.78 -24.96 27.44
CA SER A 304 -38.60 -24.41 28.53
C SER A 304 -39.11 -25.64 29.30
N GLY A 305 -38.61 -26.00 30.48
CA GLY A 305 -38.48 -25.13 31.64
C GLY A 305 -39.81 -25.15 32.39
N MET A 306 -40.12 -26.26 33.08
CA MET A 306 -41.30 -26.42 33.94
C MET A 306 -41.42 -25.24 34.90
N GLY A 307 -42.40 -24.37 34.64
CA GLY A 307 -42.69 -23.16 35.42
C GLY A 307 -44.16 -23.15 35.82
N VAL A 308 -44.36 -23.13 37.14
CA VAL A 308 -45.61 -23.13 37.92
C VAL A 308 -46.67 -22.16 37.39
N ALA A 309 -47.91 -22.64 37.23
CA ALA A 309 -49.07 -21.82 36.90
C ALA A 309 -49.76 -21.30 38.17
N ALA A 310 -49.89 -19.99 38.29
CA ALA A 310 -50.80 -19.33 39.22
C ALA A 310 -51.55 -18.21 38.48
N ALA A 311 -52.88 -18.34 38.38
CA ALA A 311 -53.89 -17.29 38.52
C ALA A 311 -55.22 -17.78 37.94
N GLY A 312 -56.23 -17.90 38.80
CA GLY A 312 -57.61 -18.15 38.41
C GLY A 312 -58.36 -16.85 38.09
N SER A 313 -59.34 -16.97 37.19
CA SER A 313 -60.63 -16.27 37.07
C SER A 313 -60.97 -16.30 35.57
N GLY A 314 -61.88 -17.12 35.09
CA GLY A 314 -63.31 -17.02 35.32
C GLY A 314 -63.97 -17.24 33.95
N ASN A 315 -64.46 -18.45 33.72
CA ASN A 315 -65.30 -18.79 32.57
C ASN A 315 -66.76 -18.58 32.97
N PRO A 316 -67.63 -18.02 32.10
CA PRO A 316 -68.73 -18.89 31.70
C PRO A 316 -69.29 -18.66 30.26
N LYS A 317 -69.81 -19.78 29.72
CA LYS A 317 -70.77 -20.01 28.59
C LYS A 317 -70.15 -20.12 27.18
N ALA A 318 -70.01 -21.29 26.51
CA ALA A 318 -70.76 -22.56 26.34
C ALA A 318 -71.82 -22.59 25.20
N GLY A 319 -71.67 -23.59 24.31
CA GLY A 319 -72.66 -24.18 23.39
C GLY A 319 -72.68 -23.55 21.99
N PHE A 320 -72.50 -24.23 20.85
CA PHE A 320 -72.56 -25.64 20.43
C PHE A 320 -71.39 -25.96 19.47
#